data_AF-A0A1F7I414-F1
#
_entry.id   AF-A0A1F7I414-F1
#
_cell.length_a   1.000
_cell.length_b   1.000
_cell.length_c   1.000
_cell.angle_alpha   90.00
_cell.angle_beta   90.00
_cell.angle_gamma   90.00
#
_symmetry.space_group_name_H-M   'P 1'
#
loop_
_entity.id
_entity.type
_entity.pdbx_description
1 polymer ?
#
loop_
_entity_poly.entity_id
_entity_poly.type
_entity_poly.pdbx_seq_one_letter_code
_entity_poly.pdbx_strand_id
1 'polypeptide(L)' 'MEKVNLSTKKLGQFSGKWVAIDPLKQKIVAVAITLKEISSFVSGKTENKHKIKAVAFKVPRKNEGPYVLTNRFIN' A
#
# COMPACT_ATOMS: atom_id res chain seq x y z
N MET A 1 -7.95 -9.12 6.81
CA MET A 1 -7.64 -7.66 6.70
C MET A 1 -7.82 -6.97 8.04
N GLU A 2 -6.91 -6.05 8.37
CA GLU A 2 -6.91 -5.22 9.58
C GLU A 2 -6.77 -3.74 9.20
N LYS A 3 -7.63 -2.87 9.76
CA LYS A 3 -7.47 -1.41 9.66
C LYS A 3 -6.48 -0.95 10.71
N VAL A 4 -5.52 -0.13 10.32
CA VAL A 4 -4.49 0.41 11.22
C VAL A 4 -4.35 1.91 11.04
N ASN A 5 -3.74 2.58 12.01
CA ASN A 5 -3.43 4.01 11.94
C ASN A 5 -2.00 4.22 12.46
N LEU A 6 -1.02 3.76 11.68
CA LEU A 6 0.39 3.72 12.08
C LEU A 6 1.25 4.53 11.12
N SER A 7 2.36 5.07 11.62
CA SER A 7 3.36 5.71 10.75
C SER A 7 4.00 4.70 9.81
N THR A 8 4.35 5.13 8.59
CA THR A 8 5.13 4.33 7.62
C THR A 8 6.51 3.90 8.15
N LYS A 9 7.03 4.55 9.21
CA LYS A 9 8.24 4.08 9.91
C LYS A 9 8.11 2.67 10.49
N LYS A 10 6.87 2.21 10.75
CA LYS A 10 6.60 0.86 11.25
C LYS A 10 6.39 -0.18 10.13
N LEU A 11 6.64 0.16 8.86
CA LEU A 11 6.41 -0.75 7.72
C LEU A 11 7.12 -2.11 7.86
N GLY A 12 8.34 -2.12 8.42
CA GLY A 12 9.13 -3.34 8.57
C GLY A 12 8.42 -4.46 9.35
N GLN A 13 7.53 -4.12 10.29
CA GLN A 13 6.77 -5.11 11.06
C GLN A 13 5.73 -5.88 10.23
N PHE A 14 5.42 -5.40 9.03
CA PHE A 14 4.46 -5.98 8.09
C PHE A 14 5.14 -6.71 6.92
N SER A 15 6.42 -7.05 7.04
CA SER A 15 7.17 -7.85 6.06
C SER A 15 6.36 -9.06 5.55
N GLY A 16 6.23 -9.17 4.23
CA GLY A 16 5.49 -10.23 3.56
C GLY A 16 3.97 -10.02 3.47
N LYS A 17 3.42 -8.97 4.08
CA LYS A 17 1.99 -8.59 4.02
C LYS A 17 1.76 -7.46 3.01
N TRP A 18 0.53 -7.34 2.54
CA TRP A 18 0.06 -6.19 1.78
C TRP A 18 -0.29 -5.05 2.72
N VAL A 19 0.16 -3.85 2.40
CA VAL A 19 -0.12 -2.63 3.17
C VAL A 19 -0.75 -1.60 2.24
N ALA A 20 -1.69 -0.81 2.76
CA ALA A 20 -2.19 0.39 2.10
C ALA A 20 -1.70 1.62 2.85
N ILE A 21 -1.22 2.60 2.11
CA ILE A 21 -0.61 3.82 2.65
C ILE A 21 -1.34 5.04 2.12
N ASP A 22 -1.72 5.94 3.02
CA ASP A 22 -2.07 7.32 2.68
C ASP A 22 -0.76 8.10 2.51
N PRO A 23 -0.37 8.47 1.27
CA PRO A 23 0.90 9.11 1.01
C PRO A 23 0.92 10.58 1.47
N LEU A 24 -0.24 11.24 1.59
CA LEU A 24 -0.32 12.61 2.11
C LEU A 24 -0.03 12.65 3.61
N LYS A 25 -0.58 11.68 4.35
CA LYS A 25 -0.43 11.61 5.81
C LYS A 25 0.77 10.78 6.25
N GLN A 26 1.45 10.10 5.32
CA GLN A 26 2.52 9.14 5.59
C GLN A 26 2.09 8.09 6.64
N LYS A 27 0.90 7.53 6.44
CA LYS A 27 0.32 6.53 7.35
C LYS A 27 -0.07 5.25 6.65
N ILE A 28 0.17 4.14 7.31
CA ILE A 28 -0.38 2.84 7.00
C ILE A 28 -1.84 2.86 7.50
N VAL A 29 -2.78 2.60 6.59
CA VAL A 29 -4.23 2.65 6.86
C VAL A 29 -4.90 1.29 6.92
N ALA A 30 -4.30 0.28 6.29
CA ALA A 30 -4.76 -1.11 6.34
C ALA A 30 -3.61 -2.08 6.04
N VAL A 31 -3.76 -3.31 6.52
CA VAL A 31 -2.84 -4.44 6.27
C VAL A 31 -3.65 -5.71 5.99
N ALA A 32 -3.18 -6.52 5.06
CA ALA A 32 -3.80 -7.80 4.72
C ALA A 32 -2.78 -8.84 4.26
N ILE A 33 -3.20 -10.10 4.22
CA ILE A 33 -2.37 -11.18 3.66
C ILE A 33 -2.38 -11.12 2.13
N THR A 34 -3.50 -10.71 1.54
CA THR A 34 -3.70 -10.67 0.09
C THR A 34 -4.07 -9.26 -0.41
N LEU A 35 -3.76 -8.96 -1.68
CA LEU A 35 -4.18 -7.70 -2.33
C LEU A 35 -5.71 -7.58 -2.39
N LYS A 36 -6.41 -8.71 -2.62
CA LYS A 36 -7.88 -8.74 -2.72
C LYS A 36 -8.55 -8.21 -1.45
N GLU A 37 -8.04 -8.60 -0.30
CA GLU A 37 -8.53 -8.18 1.02
C GLU A 37 -8.40 -6.68 1.29
N ILE A 38 -7.38 -6.02 0.72
CA ILE A 38 -7.11 -4.59 0.95
C ILE A 38 -7.57 -3.70 -0.21
N SER A 39 -8.03 -4.31 -1.30
CA SER A 39 -8.45 -3.62 -2.54
C SER A 39 -9.52 -2.55 -2.33
N SER A 40 -10.39 -2.68 -1.32
CA SER A 40 -11.41 -1.68 -0.99
C SER A 40 -10.85 -0.38 -0.39
N PHE A 41 -9.64 -0.42 0.18
CA PHE A 41 -8.93 0.76 0.71
C PHE A 41 -8.05 1.41 -0.36
N VAL A 42 -7.69 0.63 -1.37
CA VAL A 42 -6.79 0.98 -2.45
C VAL A 42 -7.67 1.35 -3.63
N SER A 43 -8.23 2.55 -3.57
CA SER A 43 -9.03 3.00 -4.69
C SER A 43 -8.06 3.34 -5.85
N GLY A 44 -8.41 2.94 -7.07
CA GLY A 44 -7.63 3.29 -8.26
C GLY A 44 -8.48 3.35 -9.53
N LYS A 45 -9.77 2.99 -9.43
CA LYS A 45 -10.69 3.05 -10.56
C LYS A 45 -11.10 4.50 -10.87
N THR A 46 -10.53 5.00 -11.95
CA THR A 46 -10.98 5.94 -13.01
C THR A 46 -12.01 7.04 -12.73
N GLU A 47 -12.93 6.91 -11.78
CA GLU A 47 -14.08 7.82 -11.63
C GLU A 47 -13.90 8.95 -10.62
N ASN A 48 -12.76 9.06 -9.95
CA ASN A 48 -12.54 10.10 -8.94
C ASN A 48 -11.11 10.60 -8.97
N LYS A 49 -10.83 11.55 -9.88
CA LYS A 49 -9.53 12.21 -10.12
C LYS A 49 -9.00 13.00 -8.91
N HIS A 50 -9.84 13.28 -7.90
CA HIS A 50 -9.48 14.10 -6.73
C HIS A 50 -9.18 13.32 -5.45
N LYS A 51 -9.35 11.99 -5.41
CA LYS A 51 -8.95 11.22 -4.23
C LYS A 51 -7.52 10.75 -4.45
N ILE A 52 -6.59 11.20 -3.61
CA ILE A 52 -5.34 10.49 -3.41
C ILE A 52 -5.71 9.23 -2.65
N LYS A 53 -5.95 8.19 -3.43
CA LYS A 53 -6.43 6.90 -2.98
C LYS A 53 -5.21 6.14 -2.48
N ALA A 54 -5.31 5.54 -1.30
CA ALA A 54 -4.18 4.90 -0.65
C ALA A 54 -3.45 3.95 -1.62
N VAL A 55 -2.13 4.06 -1.71
CA VAL A 55 -1.31 3.18 -2.55
C VAL A 55 -1.08 1.88 -1.78
N ALA A 56 -1.23 0.73 -2.44
CA ALA A 56 -0.86 -0.53 -1.84
C ALA A 56 0.28 -1.24 -2.54
N PHE A 57 1.09 -1.90 -1.73
CA PHE A 57 2.16 -2.78 -2.16
C PHE A 57 2.37 -3.86 -1.10
N LYS A 58 3.07 -4.92 -1.50
CA LYS A 58 3.54 -5.96 -0.59
C LYS A 58 4.86 -5.49 0.02
N VAL A 59 4.98 -5.54 1.35
CA VAL A 59 6.25 -5.21 2.01
C VAL A 59 7.22 -6.36 1.73
N PRO A 60 8.42 -6.11 1.18
CA PRO A 60 9.40 -7.16 0.95
C PRO A 60 9.76 -7.88 2.24
N ARG A 61 10.00 -9.19 2.14
CA ARG A 61 10.63 -9.92 3.25
C ARG A 61 12.10 -9.56 3.37
N LYS A 62 12.69 -9.79 4.54
CA LYS A 62 14.11 -9.47 4.83
C LYS A 62 15.09 -10.03 3.78
N ASN A 63 14.75 -11.16 3.14
CA ASN A 63 15.54 -11.86 2.15
C ASN A 63 15.14 -11.58 0.69
N GLU A 64 14.10 -10.77 0.43
CA GLU A 64 13.59 -10.51 -0.92
C GLU A 64 14.19 -9.25 -1.57
N GLY A 65 15.02 -8.49 -0.85
CA GLY A 65 15.57 -7.21 -1.33
C GLY A 65 14.50 -6.12 -1.48
N PRO A 66 14.88 -4.88 -1.84
CA PRO A 66 13.92 -3.80 -2.03
C PRO A 66 13.12 -3.99 -3.33
N TYR A 67 11.80 -3.75 -3.29
CA TYR A 67 10.98 -3.67 -4.50
C TYR A 67 11.13 -2.28 -5.14
N VAL A 68 11.40 -2.23 -6.44
CA VAL A 68 11.41 -0.99 -7.23
C VAL A 68 10.08 -0.85 -7.94
N LEU A 69 9.32 0.19 -7.61
CA LEU A 69 8.09 0.52 -8.30
C LEU A 69 8.44 1.33 -9.57
N THR A 70 8.36 0.70 -10.74
CA THR A 70 8.57 1.40 -12.02
C THR A 70 7.23 1.86 -12.59
N ASN A 71 6.98 3.17 -12.66
CA ASN A 71 5.79 3.70 -13.32
C ASN A 71 6.11 3.91 -14.81
N ARG A 72 5.62 3.01 -15.67
CA ARG A 72 5.74 3.19 -17.13
C ARG A 72 4.52 3.97 -17.62
N PHE A 73 4.70 5.24 -17.94
CA PHE A 73 3.70 6.00 -18.69
C PHE A 73 3.64 5.42 -20.09
N ILE A 74 2.51 4.79 -20.44
CA ILE A 74 2.20 4.43 -21.82
C ILE A 74 1.62 5.70 -22.43
N ASN A 75 2.39 6.34 -23.30
CA ASN A 75 1.93 7.46 -24.14
C ASN A 75 1.01 6.92 -25.24
#